data_AF-R9KEE6-F1
#
_entry.id   AF-R9KEE6-F1
#
_cell.length_a   1.000
_cell.length_b   1.000
_cell.length_c   1.000
_cell.angle_alpha   90.00
_cell.angle_beta   90.00
_cell.angle_gamma   90.00
#
_symmetry.space_group_name_H-M   'P 1'
#
loop_
_entity.id
_entity.type
_entity.pdbx_description
1 polymer ?
#
loop_
_entity_poly.entity_id
_entity_poly.type
_entity_poly.pdbx_seq_one_letter_code
_entity_poly.pdbx_strand_id
1 'polypeptide(L)' 'MDETELKPCPKCGKEIDIEKDMYIPDRDWCPTFYDPDSGGDPISIHCECGLEFSAHTHDWEEFVEAWNKRV' A
#
# COMPACT_ATOMS: atom_id res chain seq x y z
N MET A 1 -3.53 14.28 -9.37
CA MET A 1 -3.57 12.83 -9.18
C MET A 1 -5.00 12.54 -8.82
N ASP A 2 -5.77 11.93 -9.72
CA ASP A 2 -7.15 11.54 -9.42
C ASP A 2 -7.12 10.63 -8.19
N GLU A 3 -7.66 11.11 -7.07
CA GLU A 3 -7.72 10.43 -5.79
C GLU A 3 -8.66 9.23 -5.92
N THR A 4 -8.14 8.11 -6.41
CA THR A 4 -8.87 6.86 -6.38
C THR A 4 -9.02 6.42 -4.93
N GLU A 5 -10.19 6.69 -4.35
CA GLU A 5 -10.48 6.40 -2.95
C GLU A 5 -10.34 4.89 -2.65
N LEU A 6 -9.60 4.56 -1.60
CA LEU A 6 -9.45 3.19 -1.10
C LEU A 6 -10.71 2.79 -0.34
N LYS A 7 -11.31 1.64 -0.69
CA LYS A 7 -12.43 1.08 0.08
C LYS A 7 -12.01 0.80 1.53
N PRO A 8 -12.91 0.94 2.53
CA PRO A 8 -12.61 0.65 3.93
C PRO A 8 -12.16 -0.80 4.16
N CYS A 9 -11.34 -1.02 5.20
CA CYS A 9 -10.84 -2.35 5.57
C CYS A 9 -11.97 -3.39 5.65
N PRO A 10 -11.88 -4.53 4.94
CA PRO A 10 -12.95 -5.52 4.89
C PRO A 10 -13.14 -6.26 6.22
N LYS A 11 -12.15 -6.20 7.12
CA LYS A 11 -12.17 -6.89 8.42
C LYS A 11 -12.80 -6.06 9.54
N CYS A 12 -12.46 -4.77 9.63
CA CYS A 12 -12.91 -3.90 10.73
C CYS A 12 -13.80 -2.73 10.27
N GLY A 13 -13.96 -2.51 8.96
CA GLY A 13 -14.77 -1.45 8.38
C GLY A 13 -14.19 -0.03 8.51
N LYS A 14 -12.99 0.13 9.07
CA LYS A 14 -12.32 1.43 9.17
C LYS A 14 -11.77 1.88 7.81
N GLU A 15 -11.76 3.17 7.57
CA GLU A 15 -11.05 3.77 6.43
C GLU A 15 -9.55 3.53 6.54
N ILE A 16 -8.87 3.50 5.40
CA ILE A 16 -7.41 3.31 5.34
C ILE A 16 -6.75 4.68 5.32
N ASP A 17 -5.94 4.97 6.34
CA ASP A 17 -5.12 6.17 6.40
C ASP A 17 -3.82 5.93 5.60
N ILE A 18 -3.65 6.63 4.48
CA ILE A 18 -2.47 6.48 3.61
C ILE A 18 -1.17 6.80 4.35
N GLU A 19 -1.21 7.70 5.34
CA GLU A 19 -0.01 8.10 6.09
C GLU A 19 0.36 7.07 7.16
N LYS A 20 -0.63 6.41 7.78
CA LYS A 20 -0.40 5.53 8.94
C LYS A 20 -0.53 4.04 8.64
N ASP A 21 -1.50 3.67 7.80
CA ASP A 21 -1.87 2.29 7.51
C ASP A 21 -1.22 1.77 6.23
N MET A 22 -0.37 2.55 5.55
CA MET A 22 0.25 2.13 4.29
C MET A 22 1.75 2.29 4.30
N TYR A 23 2.42 1.38 3.60
CA TYR A 23 3.79 1.55 3.13
C TYR A 23 3.75 1.89 1.64
N ILE A 24 4.44 2.98 1.27
CA ILE A 24 4.55 3.44 -0.12
C ILE A 24 6.04 3.62 -0.41
N PRO A 25 6.64 2.83 -1.32
CA PRO A 25 8.07 2.89 -1.60
C PRO A 25 8.55 4.29 -1.97
N ASP A 26 7.80 5.06 -2.78
CA ASP A 26 8.17 6.45 -3.11
C ASP A 26 8.31 7.38 -1.89
N ARG A 27 7.61 7.06 -0.79
CA ARG A 27 7.66 7.81 0.47
C ARG A 27 8.69 7.24 1.44
N ASP A 28 8.70 5.93 1.58
CA ASP A 28 9.36 5.23 2.69
C ASP A 28 10.71 4.63 2.30
N TRP A 29 10.91 4.32 1.03
CA TRP A 29 12.18 3.78 0.55
C TRP A 29 13.19 4.89 0.26
N CYS A 30 14.40 4.70 0.76
CA CYS A 30 15.53 5.59 0.52
C CYS A 30 16.70 4.74 -0.02
N PRO A 31 17.09 4.90 -1.30
CA PRO A 31 18.19 4.11 -1.84
C PRO A 31 19.47 4.39 -1.07
N THR A 32 20.16 3.32 -0.66
CA THR A 32 21.50 3.44 -0.09
C THR A 32 22.56 3.14 -1.16
N PHE A 33 23.83 3.47 -0.87
CA PHE A 33 24.95 3.20 -1.77
C PHE A 33 25.07 1.70 -2.17
N TYR A 34 24.46 0.80 -1.38
CA TYR A 34 24.40 -0.62 -1.63
C TYR A 34 22.96 -1.10 -1.44
N ASP A 35 22.11 -0.90 -2.46
CA ASP A 35 20.77 -1.45 -2.47
C ASP A 35 20.67 -2.63 -3.46
N PRO A 36 20.87 -3.88 -2.98
CA PRO A 36 20.76 -5.06 -3.82
C PRO A 36 19.32 -5.32 -4.30
N ASP A 37 18.31 -4.77 -3.61
CA ASP A 37 16.89 -4.97 -3.91
C ASP A 37 16.33 -3.87 -4.82
N SER A 38 17.07 -2.79 -5.06
CA SER A 38 16.91 -1.76 -6.11
C SER A 38 15.54 -1.06 -6.25
N GLY A 39 14.50 -1.48 -5.54
CA GLY A 39 13.12 -0.98 -5.67
C GLY A 39 12.34 -0.90 -4.36
N GLY A 40 12.93 -1.29 -3.22
CA GLY A 40 12.24 -1.35 -1.94
C GLY A 40 11.11 -2.37 -1.90
N ASP A 41 10.35 -2.39 -0.81
CA ASP A 41 9.12 -3.20 -0.73
C ASP A 41 8.02 -2.65 -1.67
N PRO A 42 7.08 -3.48 -2.14
CA PRO A 42 5.91 -3.01 -2.90
C PRO A 42 4.93 -2.24 -2.01
N ILE A 43 3.98 -1.52 -2.61
CA ILE A 43 2.90 -0.84 -1.87
C ILE A 43 2.13 -1.88 -1.04
N SER A 44 1.88 -1.57 0.23
CA SER A 44 1.11 -2.42 1.14
C SER A 44 0.24 -1.63 2.10
N ILE A 45 -0.84 -2.26 2.56
CA ILE A 45 -1.69 -1.80 3.67
C ILE A 45 -1.43 -2.67 4.89
N HIS A 46 -1.18 -2.02 6.02
CA HIS A 46 -1.09 -2.59 7.36
C HIS A 46 -2.14 -1.91 8.24
N CYS A 47 -3.36 -2.44 8.22
CA CYS A 47 -4.44 -1.89 9.03
C CYS A 47 -4.25 -2.25 10.50
N GLU A 48 -4.54 -1.32 11.42
CA GLU A 48 -4.48 -1.52 12.88
C GLU A 48 -5.19 -2.78 13.40
N CYS A 49 -6.19 -3.31 12.68
CA CYS A 49 -6.88 -4.56 13.05
C CYS A 49 -6.07 -5.83 12.74
N GLY A 50 -4.82 -5.68 12.30
CA GLY A 50 -3.91 -6.75 11.89
C GLY A 50 -4.26 -7.37 10.54
N LEU A 51 -4.86 -6.58 9.63
CA LEU A 51 -5.01 -6.99 8.23
C LEU A 51 -3.83 -6.44 7.46
N GLU A 52 -3.12 -7.32 6.77
CA GLU A 52 -2.03 -6.98 5.87
C GLU A 52 -2.44 -7.31 4.44
N PHE A 53 -2.19 -6.39 3.53
CA PHE A 53 -2.47 -6.57 2.10
C PHE A 53 -1.34 -5.98 1.27
N SER A 54 -0.81 -6.75 0.33
CA SER A 54 0.08 -6.26 -0.71
C SER A 54 -0.38 -6.83 -2.04
N ALA A 55 -0.38 -5.99 -3.07
CA ALA A 55 -0.61 -6.41 -4.46
C ALA A 55 0.70 -6.75 -5.18
N HIS A 56 1.84 -6.73 -4.48
CA HIS A 56 3.17 -6.94 -5.05
C HIS A 56 3.50 -6.02 -6.24
N THR A 57 2.98 -4.79 -6.20
CA THR A 57 3.21 -3.75 -7.21
C THR A 57 3.71 -2.45 -6.56
N HIS A 58 4.46 -1.67 -7.33
CA HIS A 58 4.89 -0.31 -6.98
C HIS A 58 4.00 0.74 -7.66
N ASP A 59 3.07 0.32 -8.52
CA ASP A 59 2.13 1.20 -9.20
C ASP A 59 0.88 1.45 -8.34
N TRP A 60 0.58 2.72 -8.10
CA TRP A 60 -0.54 3.12 -7.26
C TRP A 60 -1.90 2.72 -7.86
N GLU A 61 -2.08 2.86 -9.17
CA GLU A 61 -3.35 2.55 -9.83
C GLU A 61 -3.62 1.04 -9.78
N GLU A 62 -2.61 0.22 -10.07
CA GLU A 62 -2.71 -1.24 -9.93
C GLU A 62 -3.01 -1.65 -8.49
N PHE A 63 -2.36 -1.01 -7.50
CA PHE A 63 -2.60 -1.29 -6.09
C PHE A 63 -4.03 -0.94 -5.67
N VAL A 64 -4.53 0.23 -6.04
CA VAL A 64 -5.90 0.67 -5.71
C VAL A 64 -6.92 -0.24 -6.40
N GLU A 65 -6.68 -0.63 -7.65
CA GLU A 65 -7.53 -1.58 -8.35
C GLU A 65 -7.58 -2.94 -7.62
N ALA A 66 -6.41 -3.50 -7.28
CA ALA A 66 -6.30 -4.77 -6.59
C ALA A 66 -6.96 -4.73 -5.21
N TRP A 67 -6.71 -3.66 -4.43
CA TRP A 67 -7.37 -3.42 -3.17
C TRP A 67 -8.88 -3.36 -3.39
N ASN A 68 -9.38 -2.47 -4.25
CA ASN A 68 -10.81 -2.26 -4.41
C ASN A 68 -11.57 -3.44 -5.06
N LYS A 69 -10.86 -4.33 -5.76
CA LYS A 69 -11.38 -5.59 -6.32
C LYS A 69 -11.15 -6.81 -5.43
N ARG A 70 -10.60 -6.68 -4.22
CA ARG A 70 -10.53 -7.78 -3.26
C ARG A 70 -11.96 -8.32 -3.03
N VAL A 71 -12.30 -9.47 -3.61
CA VAL A 71 -13.59 -10.16 -3.42
C VAL A 71 -13.35 -11.42 -2.62
#